data_AF-A0A238F1L8-F1
#
_entry.id   AF-A0A238F1L8-F1
#
_cell.length_a   1.000
_cell.length_b   1.000
_cell.length_c   1.000
_cell.angle_alpha   90.00
_cell.angle_beta   90.00
_cell.angle_gamma   90.00
#
_symmetry.space_group_name_H-M   'P 1'
#
loop_
_entity.id
_entity.type
_entity.pdbx_description
1 polymer ?
#
loop_
_entity_poly.entity_id
_entity_poly.type
_entity_poly.pdbx_seq_one_letter_code
_entity_poly.pdbx_strand_id
1 'polypeptide(L)'
;MALPVSVSAHHDKAVTGASSSSSPIQALTERQESRLVLFLDEQLLLLSQAFESRSSPTSAHPTLASYLGAVTTLLTNMILTIPPIEPSHSLRVAYALTLTGLLAPAIKGYSIPEATLPILWTTLRTFDQAWIKILLLRPSKLEGGRWNSEEIPGAAPSTSTSWTVRARLSSLIGEIRRSTAMALGIVSFESERRKAYNPRGEVVQPRRWDGEERKALEQVGLGDLDDGYLEEDLPRESVETEEDGTLGPRSTGDENVKMEEDGDDDDDDDDGFEEVDVMEEEAQNGGSASVEIHFNSAPAPAPTATFPPHSTELTKGFDPDLEYPDSDDDIRRGEDEDRTAEQETGAIFEKTLQVLSEMAQQGQ
;
A
#
# COMPACT_ATOMS: atom_id res chain seq x y z
N MET A 1 -23.06 65.05 -16.01
CA MET A 1 -22.15 64.98 -17.17
C MET A 1 -21.92 63.51 -17.47
N ALA A 2 -22.56 63.00 -18.52
CA ALA A 2 -22.55 61.59 -18.90
C ALA A 2 -21.51 61.38 -20.01
N LEU A 3 -20.63 60.39 -19.84
CA LEU A 3 -19.64 59.99 -20.85
C LEU A 3 -20.20 58.81 -21.66
N PRO A 4 -20.05 58.80 -23.00
CA PRO A 4 -20.52 57.70 -23.83
C PRO A 4 -19.53 56.52 -23.81
N VAL A 5 -20.07 55.33 -23.55
CA VAL A 5 -19.36 54.05 -23.68
C VAL A 5 -19.29 53.68 -25.16
N SER A 6 -18.07 53.66 -25.70
CA SER A 6 -17.79 53.26 -27.07
C SER A 6 -17.65 51.74 -27.13
N VAL A 7 -18.68 51.06 -27.66
CA VAL A 7 -18.68 49.61 -27.89
C VAL A 7 -17.98 49.33 -29.22
N SER A 8 -16.71 48.96 -29.15
CA SER A 8 -15.91 48.54 -30.30
C SER A 8 -16.21 47.08 -30.61
N ALA A 9 -16.99 46.85 -31.66
CA ALA A 9 -17.27 45.53 -32.22
C ALA A 9 -16.04 45.03 -33.00
N HIS A 10 -15.18 44.24 -32.36
CA HIS A 10 -14.12 43.53 -33.03
C HIS A 10 -14.64 42.21 -33.65
N HIS A 11 -14.54 42.16 -34.97
CA HIS A 11 -14.64 41.02 -35.87
C HIS A 11 -14.26 39.66 -35.25
N ASP A 12 -15.24 38.76 -35.24
CA ASP A 12 -15.05 37.31 -35.24
C ASP A 12 -14.27 36.91 -36.50
N LYS A 13 -12.96 36.73 -36.36
CA LYS A 13 -12.13 36.08 -37.36
C LYS A 13 -12.12 34.59 -37.04
N ALA A 14 -12.87 33.83 -37.83
CA ALA A 14 -12.92 32.38 -37.82
C ALA A 14 -11.52 31.77 -37.67
N VAL A 15 -11.23 31.28 -36.46
CA VAL A 15 -10.05 30.47 -36.15
C VAL A 15 -10.28 29.13 -36.81
N THR A 16 -9.71 28.96 -38.00
CA THR A 16 -9.47 27.69 -38.67
C THR A 16 -8.93 26.69 -37.65
N GLY A 17 -9.73 25.67 -37.35
CA GLY A 17 -9.37 24.58 -36.46
C GLY A 17 -8.10 23.90 -36.93
N ALA A 18 -7.00 24.19 -36.24
CA ALA A 18 -5.80 23.38 -36.29
C ALA A 18 -6.17 22.03 -35.67
N SER A 19 -6.44 21.04 -36.52
CA SER A 19 -6.52 19.63 -36.15
C SER A 19 -5.20 19.24 -35.49
N SER A 20 -5.16 19.29 -34.16
CA SER A 20 -4.03 18.87 -33.35
C SER A 20 -3.83 17.38 -33.55
N SER A 21 -2.95 17.02 -34.47
CA SER A 21 -2.49 15.64 -34.64
C SER A 21 -1.81 15.22 -33.33
N SER A 22 -2.52 14.46 -32.50
CA SER A 22 -1.96 13.86 -31.29
C SER A 22 -0.81 12.95 -31.71
N SER A 23 0.42 13.32 -31.35
CA SER A 23 1.56 12.42 -31.53
C SER A 23 1.25 11.07 -30.86
N PRO A 24 1.58 9.93 -31.50
CA PRO A 24 1.35 8.63 -30.91
C PRO A 24 2.08 8.56 -29.56
N ILE A 25 1.42 7.99 -28.56
CA ILE A 25 2.02 7.79 -27.24
C ILE A 25 3.20 6.84 -27.43
N GLN A 26 4.39 7.28 -27.03
CA GLN A 26 5.63 6.51 -27.16
C GLN A 26 6.05 6.02 -25.77
N ALA A 27 6.51 4.76 -25.70
CA ALA A 27 7.14 4.23 -24.49
C ALA A 27 8.40 5.05 -24.13
N LEU A 28 8.77 5.04 -22.86
CA LEU A 28 10.00 5.69 -22.42
C LEU A 28 11.21 4.98 -23.02
N THR A 29 12.26 5.75 -23.29
CA THR A 29 13.56 5.16 -23.63
C THR A 29 14.17 4.52 -22.39
N GLU A 30 14.97 3.47 -22.52
CA GLU A 30 15.65 2.79 -21.41
C GLU A 30 16.42 3.76 -20.50
N ARG A 31 17.07 4.77 -21.08
CA ARG A 31 17.77 5.82 -20.32
C ARG A 31 16.82 6.70 -19.50
N GLN A 32 15.62 6.98 -20.02
CA GLN A 32 14.59 7.71 -19.29
C GLN A 32 14.02 6.85 -18.16
N GLU A 33 13.76 5.57 -18.41
CA GLU A 33 13.28 4.62 -17.41
C GLU A 33 14.28 4.47 -16.26
N SER A 34 15.57 4.25 -16.55
CA SER A 34 16.62 4.14 -15.54
C SER A 34 16.72 5.40 -14.66
N ARG A 35 16.65 6.59 -15.25
CA ARG A 35 16.65 7.84 -14.48
C ARG A 35 15.39 8.03 -13.65
N LEU A 36 14.25 7.64 -14.19
CA LEU A 36 12.98 7.72 -13.49
C LEU A 36 12.94 6.76 -12.30
N VAL A 37 13.42 5.52 -12.46
CA VAL A 37 13.58 4.53 -11.38
C VAL A 37 14.40 5.12 -10.24
N LEU A 38 15.61 5.62 -10.54
CA LEU A 38 16.49 6.21 -9.53
C LEU A 38 15.81 7.36 -8.77
N PHE A 39 15.12 8.23 -9.50
CA PHE A 39 14.37 9.33 -8.89
C PHE A 39 13.22 8.83 -8.01
N LEU A 40 12.41 7.88 -8.49
CA LEU A 40 11.28 7.35 -7.74
C LEU A 40 11.74 6.60 -6.48
N ASP A 41 12.84 5.84 -6.57
CA ASP A 41 13.43 5.14 -5.42
C ASP A 41 13.95 6.13 -4.37
N GLU A 42 14.60 7.21 -4.80
CA GLU A 42 15.02 8.30 -3.91
C GLU A 42 13.82 8.96 -3.24
N GLN A 43 12.75 9.27 -3.98
CA GLN A 43 11.54 9.85 -3.39
C GLN A 43 10.83 8.89 -2.42
N LEU A 44 10.80 7.59 -2.73
CA LEU A 44 10.26 6.58 -1.81
C LEU A 44 11.10 6.46 -0.54
N LEU A 45 12.43 6.51 -0.66
CA LEU A 45 13.32 6.50 0.49
C LEU A 45 13.08 7.72 1.40
N LEU A 46 12.95 8.92 0.81
CA LEU A 46 12.64 10.14 1.55
C LEU A 46 11.29 10.06 2.27
N LEU A 47 10.27 9.48 1.62
CA LEU A 47 8.97 9.25 2.24
C LEU A 47 9.06 8.26 3.40
N SER A 48 9.80 7.16 3.26
CA SER A 48 10.00 6.18 4.33
C SER A 48 10.72 6.80 5.52
N GLN A 49 11.81 7.54 5.28
CA GLN A 49 12.53 8.26 6.34
C GLN A 49 11.67 9.31 7.03
N ALA A 50 10.85 10.05 6.27
CA ALA A 50 9.92 11.03 6.84
C ALA A 50 8.86 10.35 7.72
N PHE A 51 8.39 9.15 7.34
CA PHE A 51 7.46 8.36 8.14
C PHE A 51 8.10 7.81 9.43
N GLU A 52 9.32 7.27 9.35
CA GLU A 52 10.05 6.79 10.52
C GLU A 52 10.33 7.92 11.51
N SER A 53 10.76 9.08 11.00
CA SER A 53 11.05 10.27 11.79
C SER A 53 9.80 11.10 12.16
N ARG A 54 8.57 10.63 11.92
CA ARG A 54 7.34 11.42 12.07
C ARG A 54 7.12 12.06 13.45
N SER A 55 7.68 11.47 14.51
CA SER A 55 7.62 12.02 15.88
C SER A 55 8.66 13.11 16.13
N SER A 56 9.68 13.22 15.26
CA SER A 56 10.71 14.24 15.34
C SER A 56 10.18 15.61 14.91
N PRO A 57 10.52 16.70 15.63
CA PRO A 57 10.19 18.05 15.21
C PRO A 57 10.88 18.47 13.90
N THR A 58 11.92 17.74 13.47
CA THR A 58 12.65 17.99 12.22
C THR A 58 12.15 17.16 11.03
N SER A 59 11.10 16.34 11.21
CA SER A 59 10.54 15.55 10.12
C SER A 59 10.04 16.44 8.98
N ALA A 60 10.26 16.01 7.73
CA ALA A 60 9.73 16.69 6.56
C ALA A 60 8.18 16.63 6.51
N HIS A 61 7.58 15.60 7.11
CA HIS A 61 6.14 15.36 7.07
C HIS A 61 5.61 14.99 8.47
N PRO A 62 5.58 15.93 9.43
CA PRO A 62 5.20 15.63 10.82
C PRO A 62 3.70 15.32 10.97
N THR A 63 2.87 15.59 9.96
CA THR A 63 1.42 15.37 10.00
C THR A 63 0.97 14.42 8.90
N LEU A 64 -0.09 13.65 9.17
CA LEU A 64 -0.71 12.77 8.16
C LEU A 64 -1.08 13.54 6.90
N ALA A 65 -1.65 14.75 7.02
CA ALA A 65 -2.03 15.57 5.87
C ALA A 65 -0.83 15.93 4.98
N SER A 66 0.29 16.34 5.58
CA SER A 66 1.52 16.63 4.82
C SER A 66 2.07 15.39 4.12
N TYR A 67 2.06 14.25 4.81
CA TYR A 67 2.54 12.98 4.28
C TYR A 67 1.67 12.48 3.10
N LEU A 68 0.34 12.45 3.29
CA LEU A 68 -0.61 12.07 2.24
C LEU A 68 -0.54 13.01 1.03
N GLY A 69 -0.31 14.31 1.26
CA GLY A 69 -0.07 15.28 0.20
C GLY A 69 1.15 14.91 -0.65
N ALA A 70 2.27 14.56 -0.02
CA ALA A 70 3.49 14.15 -0.72
C ALA A 70 3.29 12.84 -1.50
N VAL A 71 2.67 11.84 -0.89
CA VAL A 71 2.34 10.55 -1.53
C VAL A 71 1.42 10.75 -2.74
N THR A 72 0.37 11.57 -2.59
CA THR A 72 -0.58 11.87 -3.67
C THR A 72 0.08 12.64 -4.81
N THR A 73 0.97 13.58 -4.48
CA THR A 73 1.75 14.34 -5.46
C THR A 73 2.63 13.41 -6.29
N LEU A 74 3.34 12.48 -5.65
CA LEU A 74 4.19 11.51 -6.34
C LEU A 74 3.37 10.58 -7.26
N LEU A 75 2.21 10.11 -6.80
CA LEU A 75 1.30 9.31 -7.62
C LEU A 75 0.81 10.07 -8.86
N THR A 76 0.26 11.27 -8.66
CA THR A 76 -0.43 12.02 -9.72
C THR A 76 0.52 12.71 -10.69
N ASN A 77 1.61 13.29 -10.20
CA ASN A 77 2.52 14.09 -11.02
C ASN A 77 3.66 13.27 -11.64
N MET A 78 3.98 12.10 -11.09
CA MET A 78 5.06 11.26 -11.62
C MET A 78 4.51 9.93 -12.16
N ILE A 79 3.96 9.08 -11.29
CA ILE A 79 3.61 7.70 -11.70
C ILE A 79 2.53 7.67 -12.79
N LEU A 80 1.46 8.46 -12.65
CA LEU A 80 0.40 8.52 -13.67
C LEU A 80 0.83 9.14 -15.01
N THR A 81 2.00 9.79 -15.05
CA THR A 81 2.58 10.35 -16.28
C THR A 81 3.43 9.35 -17.07
N ILE A 82 3.88 8.26 -16.44
CA ILE A 82 4.62 7.16 -17.10
C ILE A 82 3.74 6.56 -18.18
N PRO A 83 4.12 6.41 -19.46
CA PRO A 83 3.24 5.88 -20.51
C PRO A 83 2.61 4.51 -20.17
N PRO A 84 1.32 4.26 -20.48
CA PRO A 84 0.68 2.96 -20.29
C PRO A 84 1.01 1.96 -21.42
N ILE A 85 2.26 1.94 -21.88
CA ILE A 85 2.74 1.08 -22.97
C ILE A 85 3.93 0.29 -22.43
N GLU A 86 4.02 -0.99 -22.78
CA GLU A 86 5.17 -1.81 -22.39
C GLU A 86 6.47 -1.31 -23.04
N PRO A 87 7.62 -1.35 -22.33
CA PRO A 87 7.83 -1.90 -20.98
C PRO A 87 7.46 -0.96 -19.82
N SER A 88 7.22 0.33 -20.10
CA SER A 88 6.98 1.36 -19.08
C SER A 88 5.71 1.14 -18.24
N HIS A 89 4.75 0.39 -18.75
CA HIS A 89 3.53 0.05 -18.02
C HIS A 89 3.81 -0.79 -16.77
N SER A 90 4.69 -1.78 -16.86
CA SER A 90 5.10 -2.60 -15.71
C SER A 90 5.68 -1.74 -14.56
N LEU A 91 6.49 -0.74 -14.92
CA LEU A 91 7.05 0.25 -14.00
C LEU A 91 5.96 1.05 -13.29
N ARG A 92 5.00 1.57 -14.06
CA ARG A 92 3.84 2.32 -13.54
C ARG A 92 3.07 1.50 -12.50
N VAL A 93 2.78 0.23 -12.80
CA VAL A 93 2.06 -0.67 -11.88
C VAL A 93 2.86 -0.94 -10.62
N ALA A 94 4.15 -1.25 -10.74
CA ALA A 94 5.01 -1.57 -9.61
C ALA A 94 5.08 -0.43 -8.59
N TYR A 95 5.36 0.80 -9.04
CA TYR A 95 5.44 1.95 -8.14
C TYR A 95 4.09 2.36 -7.56
N ALA A 96 2.99 2.22 -8.32
CA ALA A 96 1.65 2.46 -7.79
C ALA A 96 1.29 1.48 -6.67
N LEU A 97 1.63 0.19 -6.81
CA LEU A 97 1.46 -0.81 -5.76
C LEU A 97 2.28 -0.45 -4.52
N THR A 98 3.55 -0.07 -4.70
CA THR A 98 4.43 0.33 -3.59
C THR A 98 3.87 1.53 -2.83
N LEU A 99 3.44 2.59 -3.51
CA LEU A 99 2.81 3.75 -2.85
C LEU A 99 1.51 3.40 -2.13
N THR A 100 0.68 2.53 -2.73
CA THR A 100 -0.55 2.07 -2.09
C THR A 100 -0.23 1.32 -0.78
N GLY A 101 0.87 0.57 -0.77
CA GLY A 101 1.37 -0.12 0.42
C GLY A 101 1.80 0.79 1.56
N LEU A 102 2.17 2.06 1.29
CA LEU A 102 2.56 3.02 2.32
C LEU A 102 1.37 3.63 3.08
N LEU A 103 0.15 3.58 2.51
CA LEU A 103 -1.02 4.23 3.09
C LEU A 103 -1.44 3.60 4.42
N ALA A 104 -1.51 2.26 4.49
CA ALA A 104 -1.96 1.58 5.70
C ALA A 104 -1.04 1.82 6.92
N PRO A 105 0.31 1.66 6.81
CA PRO A 105 1.22 2.05 7.88
C PRO A 105 1.11 3.53 8.26
N ALA A 106 0.96 4.44 7.30
CA ALA A 106 0.79 5.86 7.57
C ALA A 106 -0.49 6.14 8.39
N ILE A 107 -1.62 5.55 8.00
CA ILE A 107 -2.89 5.69 8.72
C ILE A 107 -2.78 5.18 10.16
N LYS A 108 -2.06 4.08 10.39
CA LYS A 108 -1.81 3.55 11.76
C LYS A 108 -0.82 4.40 12.55
N GLY A 109 0.19 4.95 11.88
CA GLY A 109 1.35 5.56 12.52
C GLY A 109 1.18 7.05 12.87
N TYR A 110 0.32 7.78 12.16
CA TYR A 110 0.04 9.19 12.44
C TYR A 110 -1.25 9.36 13.26
N SER A 111 -1.30 10.42 14.07
CA SER A 111 -2.55 10.87 14.68
C SER A 111 -3.50 11.40 13.60
N ILE A 112 -4.78 11.00 13.66
CA ILE A 112 -5.83 11.40 12.71
C ILE A 112 -6.79 12.36 13.41
N PRO A 113 -6.49 13.67 13.47
CA PRO A 113 -7.47 14.65 13.92
C PRO A 113 -8.65 14.71 12.94
N GLU A 114 -9.84 15.06 13.41
CA GLU A 114 -11.06 15.13 12.58
C GLU A 114 -10.87 16.01 11.33
N ALA A 115 -10.09 17.09 11.45
CA ALA A 115 -9.77 18.00 10.36
C ALA A 115 -8.97 17.36 9.20
N THR A 116 -8.30 16.23 9.40
CA THR A 116 -7.54 15.53 8.34
C THR A 116 -8.36 14.48 7.61
N LEU A 117 -9.55 14.11 8.11
CA LEU A 117 -10.43 13.13 7.47
C LEU A 117 -10.81 13.51 6.03
N PRO A 118 -11.18 14.76 5.69
CA PRO A 118 -11.47 15.13 4.31
C PRO A 118 -10.26 14.91 3.36
N ILE A 119 -9.04 15.14 3.87
CA ILE A 119 -7.80 14.95 3.11
C ILE A 119 -7.54 13.46 2.90
N LEU A 120 -7.72 12.64 3.93
CA LEU A 120 -7.64 11.18 3.84
C LEU A 120 -8.63 10.63 2.80
N TRP A 121 -9.91 11.01 2.85
CA TRP A 121 -10.91 10.55 1.88
C TRP A 121 -10.61 11.00 0.45
N THR A 122 -10.16 12.24 0.28
CA THR A 122 -9.73 12.75 -1.04
C THR A 122 -8.53 11.98 -1.57
N THR A 123 -7.59 11.61 -0.69
CA THR A 123 -6.41 10.83 -1.05
C THR A 123 -6.82 9.43 -1.48
N LEU A 124 -7.65 8.73 -0.70
CA LEU A 124 -8.16 7.40 -1.05
C LEU A 124 -8.94 7.39 -2.37
N ARG A 125 -9.78 8.39 -2.60
CA ARG A 125 -10.48 8.57 -3.89
C ARG A 125 -9.51 8.82 -5.05
N THR A 126 -8.42 9.54 -4.81
CA THR A 126 -7.40 9.79 -5.84
C THR A 126 -6.66 8.51 -6.20
N PHE A 127 -6.34 7.68 -5.20
CA PHE A 127 -5.75 6.35 -5.43
C PHE A 127 -6.69 5.41 -6.19
N ASP A 128 -7.96 5.39 -5.83
CA ASP A 128 -8.98 4.61 -6.54
C ASP A 128 -9.07 5.01 -8.02
N GLN A 129 -9.21 6.31 -8.30
CA GLN A 129 -9.20 6.83 -9.67
C GLN A 129 -7.89 6.56 -10.42
N ALA A 130 -6.75 6.57 -9.72
CA ALA A 130 -5.46 6.23 -10.30
C ALA A 130 -5.42 4.74 -10.70
N TRP A 131 -5.90 3.85 -9.84
CA TRP A 131 -5.99 2.42 -10.13
C TRP A 131 -6.91 2.09 -11.29
N ILE A 132 -8.08 2.74 -11.37
CA ILE A 132 -8.97 2.61 -12.54
C ILE A 132 -8.22 2.97 -13.84
N LYS A 133 -7.43 4.06 -13.84
CA LYS A 133 -6.64 4.45 -15.03
C LYS A 133 -5.53 3.44 -15.37
N ILE A 134 -4.88 2.89 -14.34
CA ILE A 134 -3.81 1.91 -14.49
C ILE A 134 -4.37 0.60 -15.07
N LEU A 135 -5.47 0.09 -14.48
CA LEU A 135 -6.10 -1.18 -14.88
C LEU A 135 -6.74 -1.10 -16.27
N LEU A 136 -7.34 0.04 -16.63
CA LEU A 136 -7.94 0.24 -17.96
C LEU A 136 -6.90 0.61 -19.05
N LEU A 137 -5.60 0.61 -18.72
CA LEU A 137 -4.50 1.03 -19.61
C LEU A 137 -4.74 2.40 -20.29
N ARG A 138 -5.53 3.28 -19.66
CA ARG A 138 -5.95 4.53 -20.29
C ARG A 138 -4.84 5.58 -20.15
N PRO A 139 -4.47 6.29 -21.22
CA PRO A 139 -3.55 7.42 -21.10
C PRO A 139 -4.19 8.54 -20.27
N SER A 140 -3.54 8.88 -19.17
CA SER A 140 -3.91 10.03 -18.34
C SER A 140 -3.42 11.30 -19.03
N LYS A 141 -4.23 11.91 -19.92
CA LYS A 141 -3.95 13.29 -20.34
C LYS A 141 -4.54 14.24 -19.31
N LEU A 142 -3.68 14.90 -18.54
CA LEU A 142 -4.08 15.96 -17.62
C LEU A 142 -4.21 17.26 -18.42
N GLU A 143 -5.37 17.50 -19.03
CA GLU A 143 -5.66 18.75 -19.74
C GLU A 143 -6.74 19.52 -18.97
N GLY A 144 -6.38 20.65 -18.35
CA GLY A 144 -7.33 21.56 -17.68
C GLY A 144 -7.93 21.08 -16.35
N GLY A 145 -7.27 20.16 -15.63
CA GLY A 145 -7.75 19.68 -14.32
C GLY A 145 -8.97 18.74 -14.38
N ARG A 146 -9.41 18.36 -15.58
CA ARG A 146 -10.49 17.40 -15.81
C ARG A 146 -10.00 16.28 -16.70
N TRP A 147 -10.21 15.04 -16.27
CA TRP A 147 -9.71 13.86 -16.96
C TRP A 147 -10.67 13.46 -18.09
N ASN A 148 -10.30 13.72 -19.35
CA ASN A 148 -11.07 13.27 -20.51
C ASN A 148 -10.63 11.86 -20.91
N SER A 149 -11.59 10.96 -21.10
CA SER A 149 -11.34 9.60 -21.55
C SER A 149 -11.55 9.52 -23.06
N GLU A 150 -10.46 9.52 -23.82
CA GLU A 150 -10.48 9.33 -25.26
C GLU A 150 -9.98 7.91 -25.55
N GLU A 151 -10.78 7.10 -26.23
CA GLU A 151 -10.41 5.75 -26.64
C GLU A 151 -9.36 5.84 -27.75
N ILE A 152 -8.19 5.24 -27.57
CA ILE A 152 -7.12 5.24 -28.59
C ILE A 152 -7.53 4.25 -29.70
N PRO A 153 -7.79 4.70 -30.94
CA PRO A 153 -8.08 3.79 -32.04
C PRO A 153 -6.80 3.05 -32.43
N GLY A 154 -6.78 1.72 -32.32
CA GLY A 154 -5.69 0.88 -32.83
C GLY A 154 -4.68 0.37 -31.80
N ALA A 155 -4.94 0.51 -30.50
CA ALA A 155 -4.20 -0.26 -29.50
C ALA A 155 -4.53 -1.76 -29.69
N ALA A 156 -3.52 -2.58 -29.93
CA ALA A 156 -3.65 -4.04 -29.87
C ALA A 156 -4.28 -4.42 -28.52
N PRO A 157 -5.11 -5.48 -28.44
CA PRO A 157 -5.78 -5.90 -27.21
C PRO A 157 -4.74 -6.00 -26.10
N SER A 158 -4.74 -4.99 -25.25
CA SER A 158 -3.69 -4.73 -24.30
C SER A 158 -3.67 -5.84 -23.27
N THR A 159 -2.46 -6.28 -22.91
CA THR A 159 -2.20 -7.29 -21.89
C THR A 159 -3.03 -7.00 -20.65
N SER A 160 -4.04 -7.86 -20.42
CA SER A 160 -4.86 -7.79 -19.22
C SER A 160 -3.95 -7.75 -17.99
N THR A 161 -4.23 -6.85 -17.05
CA THR A 161 -3.46 -6.77 -15.80
C THR A 161 -3.38 -8.16 -15.15
N SER A 162 -2.17 -8.61 -14.82
CA SER A 162 -1.96 -9.94 -14.27
C SER A 162 -2.77 -10.17 -13.00
N TRP A 163 -3.28 -11.39 -12.83
CA TRP A 163 -4.06 -11.77 -11.66
C TRP A 163 -3.30 -11.50 -10.35
N THR A 164 -1.98 -11.70 -10.33
CA THR A 164 -1.11 -11.42 -9.18
C THR A 164 -1.16 -9.95 -8.76
N VAL A 165 -1.19 -9.01 -9.72
CA VAL A 165 -1.32 -7.57 -9.42
C VAL A 165 -2.67 -7.29 -8.80
N ARG A 166 -3.75 -7.87 -9.34
CA ARG A 166 -5.11 -7.72 -8.79
C ARG A 166 -5.20 -8.26 -7.37
N ALA A 167 -4.71 -9.48 -7.12
CA ALA A 167 -4.69 -10.09 -5.80
C ALA A 167 -3.90 -9.25 -4.78
N ARG A 168 -2.73 -8.73 -5.18
CA ARG A 168 -1.92 -7.85 -4.33
C ARG A 168 -2.63 -6.54 -4.03
N LEU A 169 -3.24 -5.91 -5.03
CA LEU A 169 -4.02 -4.68 -4.85
C LEU A 169 -5.21 -4.91 -3.90
N SER A 170 -5.97 -5.99 -4.09
CA SER A 170 -7.09 -6.36 -3.21
C SER A 170 -6.65 -6.55 -1.75
N SER A 171 -5.50 -7.18 -1.54
CA SER A 171 -4.90 -7.34 -0.20
C SER A 171 -4.56 -5.98 0.43
N LEU A 172 -3.93 -5.08 -0.35
CA LEU A 172 -3.59 -3.73 0.12
C LEU A 172 -4.83 -2.89 0.45
N ILE A 173 -5.87 -2.93 -0.39
CA ILE A 173 -7.13 -2.24 -0.13
C ILE A 173 -7.78 -2.76 1.15
N GLY A 174 -7.77 -4.08 1.36
CA GLY A 174 -8.28 -4.69 2.59
C GLY A 174 -7.49 -4.26 3.84
N GLU A 175 -6.18 -4.10 3.73
CA GLU A 175 -5.33 -3.58 4.82
C GLU A 175 -5.61 -2.09 5.10
N ILE A 176 -5.75 -1.25 4.07
CA ILE A 176 -6.08 0.17 4.20
C ILE A 176 -7.44 0.34 4.88
N ARG A 177 -8.45 -0.43 4.46
CA ARG A 177 -9.80 -0.42 5.08
C ARG A 177 -9.74 -0.76 6.56
N ARG A 178 -9.06 -1.86 6.92
CA ARG A 178 -8.87 -2.26 8.33
C ARG A 178 -8.13 -1.18 9.13
N SER A 179 -7.04 -0.64 8.58
CA SER A 179 -6.24 0.41 9.22
C SER A 179 -7.09 1.67 9.49
N THR A 180 -7.90 2.06 8.51
CA THR A 180 -8.79 3.22 8.62
C THR A 180 -9.89 2.98 9.65
N ALA A 181 -10.53 1.81 9.63
CA ALA A 181 -11.55 1.44 10.62
C ALA A 181 -10.99 1.46 12.05
N MET A 182 -9.81 0.87 12.27
CA MET A 182 -9.14 0.88 13.57
C MET A 182 -8.80 2.30 14.03
N ALA A 183 -8.26 3.14 13.14
CA ALA A 183 -7.91 4.52 13.48
C ALA A 183 -9.13 5.40 13.77
N LEU A 184 -10.30 5.05 13.22
CA LEU A 184 -11.58 5.71 13.50
C LEU A 184 -12.31 5.12 14.72
N GLY A 185 -11.74 4.13 15.41
CA GLY A 185 -12.38 3.47 16.55
C GLY A 185 -13.57 2.58 16.18
N ILE A 186 -13.67 2.14 14.92
CA ILE A 186 -14.72 1.24 14.44
C ILE A 186 -14.29 -0.19 14.79
N VAL A 187 -14.61 -0.62 16.01
CA VAL A 187 -14.24 -1.93 16.60
C VAL A 187 -14.79 -3.14 15.82
N SER A 188 -15.80 -2.96 14.96
CA SER A 188 -16.53 -4.07 14.33
C SER A 188 -15.85 -4.72 13.12
N PHE A 189 -14.74 -4.16 12.60
CA PHE A 189 -14.15 -4.61 11.33
C PHE A 189 -13.38 -5.94 11.42
N GLU A 190 -13.08 -6.44 12.61
CA GLU A 190 -12.38 -7.74 12.80
C GLU A 190 -13.26 -8.96 12.51
N SER A 191 -14.58 -8.78 12.47
CA SER A 191 -15.52 -9.89 12.32
C SER A 191 -15.76 -10.32 10.87
N GLU A 192 -15.33 -9.54 9.88
CA GLU A 192 -15.36 -9.95 8.47
C GLU A 192 -14.15 -10.84 8.17
N ARG A 193 -14.15 -12.00 8.85
CA ARG A 193 -13.21 -13.10 8.64
C ARG A 193 -13.09 -13.32 7.14
N ARG A 194 -11.86 -13.22 6.65
CA ARG A 194 -11.49 -13.52 5.27
C ARG A 194 -12.28 -14.73 4.80
N LYS A 195 -13.26 -14.52 3.92
CA LYS A 195 -13.70 -15.58 3.01
C LYS A 195 -12.43 -16.07 2.35
N ALA A 196 -11.99 -17.28 2.67
CA ALA A 196 -10.81 -17.83 2.04
C ALA A 196 -11.17 -18.01 0.57
N TYR A 197 -10.44 -17.37 -0.33
CA TYR A 197 -10.61 -17.62 -1.76
C TYR A 197 -9.69 -18.78 -2.12
N ASN A 198 -10.20 -19.79 -2.82
CA ASN A 198 -9.33 -20.77 -3.44
C ASN A 198 -8.58 -20.09 -4.61
N PRO A 199 -7.49 -20.67 -5.14
CA PRO A 199 -6.78 -20.11 -6.30
C PRO A 199 -7.64 -19.98 -7.57
N ARG A 200 -8.87 -20.53 -7.59
CA ARG A 200 -9.86 -20.34 -8.66
C ARG A 200 -10.80 -19.16 -8.44
N GLY A 201 -10.61 -18.36 -7.38
CA GLY A 201 -11.46 -17.22 -7.08
C GLY A 201 -12.81 -17.58 -6.46
N GLU A 202 -13.08 -18.85 -6.19
CA GLU A 202 -14.32 -19.25 -5.53
C GLU A 202 -14.26 -18.87 -4.04
N VAL A 203 -15.34 -18.27 -3.55
CA VAL A 203 -15.56 -18.04 -2.11
C VAL A 203 -15.65 -19.42 -1.44
N VAL A 204 -14.55 -19.87 -0.84
CA VAL A 204 -14.60 -20.98 0.10
C VAL A 204 -15.25 -20.38 1.33
N GLN A 205 -16.55 -20.65 1.50
CA GLN A 205 -17.20 -20.36 2.78
C GLN A 205 -16.31 -21.00 3.84
N PRO A 206 -15.85 -20.24 4.85
CA PRO A 206 -15.04 -20.82 5.92
C PRO A 206 -15.85 -22.00 6.43
N ARG A 207 -15.31 -23.21 6.25
CA ARG A 207 -15.98 -24.47 6.55
C ARG A 207 -16.52 -24.28 7.97
N ARG A 208 -17.83 -24.09 8.06
CA ARG A 208 -18.48 -23.77 9.32
C ARG A 208 -18.19 -25.01 10.13
N TRP A 209 -17.37 -24.89 11.18
CA TRP A 209 -17.10 -25.98 12.09
C TRP A 209 -18.40 -26.19 12.87
N ASP A 210 -19.38 -26.81 12.20
CA ASP A 210 -20.53 -27.38 12.83
C ASP A 210 -19.98 -28.37 13.87
N GLY A 211 -20.46 -28.26 15.10
CA GLY A 211 -19.96 -29.05 16.22
C GLY A 211 -20.01 -30.57 16.01
N GLU A 212 -20.58 -31.06 14.90
CA GLU A 212 -20.48 -32.44 14.45
C GLU A 212 -19.05 -32.87 14.09
N GLU A 213 -18.22 -32.05 13.44
CA GLU A 213 -16.82 -32.44 13.18
C GLU A 213 -15.99 -32.48 14.47
N ARG A 214 -16.32 -31.63 15.45
CA ARG A 214 -15.71 -31.68 16.79
C ARG A 214 -16.12 -32.96 17.54
N LYS A 215 -17.40 -33.34 17.47
CA LYS A 215 -17.89 -34.63 17.99
C LYS A 215 -17.31 -35.82 17.24
N ALA A 216 -17.08 -35.71 15.93
CA ALA A 216 -16.45 -36.75 15.14
C ALA A 216 -14.99 -36.94 15.57
N LEU A 217 -14.23 -35.86 15.75
CA LEU A 217 -12.84 -35.87 16.26
C LEU A 217 -12.74 -36.43 17.69
N GLU A 218 -13.69 -36.07 18.55
CA GLU A 218 -13.84 -36.64 19.90
C GLU A 218 -14.15 -38.14 19.83
N GLN A 219 -14.96 -38.58 18.87
CA GLN A 219 -15.34 -39.98 18.69
C GLN A 219 -14.23 -40.86 18.07
N VAL A 220 -13.26 -40.27 17.34
CA VAL A 220 -12.01 -40.96 16.93
C VAL A 220 -10.91 -40.88 17.99
N GLY A 221 -11.16 -40.31 19.16
CA GLY A 221 -10.20 -40.27 20.27
C GLY A 221 -9.03 -39.30 20.06
N LEU A 222 -9.19 -38.31 19.16
CA LEU A 222 -8.22 -37.24 18.91
C LEU A 222 -8.58 -35.94 19.65
N GLY A 223 -9.56 -35.99 20.56
CA GLY A 223 -10.06 -34.84 21.33
C GLY A 223 -9.16 -34.35 22.47
N ASP A 224 -8.15 -35.14 22.87
CA ASP A 224 -7.23 -34.83 23.99
C ASP A 224 -5.82 -34.47 23.51
N LEU A 225 -5.69 -33.75 22.40
CA LEU A 225 -4.46 -32.99 22.16
C LEU A 225 -4.58 -31.69 22.96
N ASP A 226 -4.27 -31.83 24.26
CA ASP A 226 -3.94 -30.77 25.20
C ASP A 226 -3.01 -29.76 24.50
N ASP A 227 -3.59 -28.65 24.07
CA ASP A 227 -2.91 -27.60 23.33
C ASP A 227 -2.14 -26.68 24.27
N GLY A 228 -1.75 -27.11 25.48
CA GLY A 228 -0.64 -26.56 26.26
C GLY A 228 -0.65 -25.04 26.51
N TYR A 229 -1.77 -24.37 26.26
CA TYR A 229 -1.98 -23.00 26.66
C TYR A 229 -2.45 -23.06 28.11
N LEU A 230 -1.45 -23.05 29.00
CA LEU A 230 -1.61 -22.64 30.39
C LEU A 230 -2.49 -21.38 30.41
N GLU A 231 -3.74 -21.55 30.85
CA GLU A 231 -4.55 -20.47 31.37
C GLU A 231 -3.80 -19.91 32.58
N GLU A 232 -2.95 -18.90 32.34
CA GLU A 232 -2.44 -18.10 33.44
C GLU A 232 -3.64 -17.37 34.07
N ASP A 233 -3.87 -17.75 35.33
CA ASP A 233 -4.76 -17.18 36.33
C ASP A 233 -5.16 -15.72 36.08
N LEU A 234 -6.29 -15.53 35.39
CA LEU A 234 -7.05 -14.29 35.52
C LEU A 234 -7.83 -14.34 36.83
N PRO A 235 -7.70 -13.33 37.70
CA PRO A 235 -8.36 -13.33 39.00
C PRO A 235 -9.88 -13.31 38.80
N ARG A 236 -10.55 -14.33 39.34
CA ARG A 236 -12.01 -14.38 39.50
C ARG A 236 -12.47 -13.15 40.29
N GLU A 237 -13.05 -12.19 39.58
CA GLU A 237 -13.82 -11.11 40.17
C GLU A 237 -15.10 -11.72 40.77
N SER A 238 -15.07 -11.97 42.08
CA SER A 238 -16.24 -12.38 42.86
C SER A 238 -17.20 -11.19 42.94
N VAL A 239 -18.28 -11.25 42.15
CA VAL A 239 -19.45 -10.40 42.30
C VAL A 239 -20.17 -10.82 43.57
N GLU A 240 -19.86 -10.15 44.69
CA GLU A 240 -20.67 -10.14 45.89
C GLU A 240 -21.81 -9.13 45.70
N THR A 241 -23.04 -9.65 45.65
CA THR A 241 -24.25 -8.87 45.85
C THR A 241 -24.33 -8.44 47.31
N GLU A 242 -24.05 -7.17 47.60
CA GLU A 242 -24.34 -6.59 48.91
C GLU A 242 -25.73 -5.97 48.96
N GLU A 243 -26.49 -6.50 49.91
CA GLU A 243 -27.75 -6.04 50.42
C GLU A 243 -27.51 -4.92 51.45
N ASP A 244 -28.43 -3.97 51.45
CA ASP A 244 -28.70 -2.88 52.39
C ASP A 244 -28.01 -2.89 53.77
N GLY A 245 -27.40 -1.74 54.14
CA GLY A 245 -27.45 -1.28 55.53
C GLY A 245 -26.22 -0.57 56.11
N THR A 246 -26.47 0.67 56.53
CA THR A 246 -25.93 1.31 57.76
C THR A 246 -24.65 2.13 57.65
N LEU A 247 -24.85 3.44 57.83
CA LEU A 247 -23.87 4.50 58.02
C LEU A 247 -22.98 4.28 59.26
N GLY A 248 -21.67 4.41 59.08
CA GLY A 248 -20.69 4.61 60.15
C GLY A 248 -19.47 5.38 59.62
N PRO A 249 -18.98 6.43 60.30
CA PRO A 249 -17.84 7.20 59.82
C PRO A 249 -16.52 6.61 60.33
N ARG A 250 -15.42 7.04 59.69
CA ARG A 250 -14.04 7.14 60.22
C ARG A 250 -13.10 5.99 59.84
N SER A 251 -12.07 6.30 59.04
CA SER A 251 -10.70 6.47 59.53
C SER A 251 -9.75 6.70 58.34
N THR A 252 -9.05 7.83 58.35
CA THR A 252 -7.88 8.09 57.51
C THR A 252 -6.71 7.26 58.04
N GLY A 253 -6.19 6.36 57.21
CA GLY A 253 -4.98 5.58 57.50
C GLY A 253 -4.09 5.57 56.26
N ASP A 254 -3.01 6.34 56.34
CA ASP A 254 -1.80 6.22 55.52
C ASP A 254 -1.31 4.77 55.52
N GLU A 255 -1.14 4.17 54.35
CA GLU A 255 -0.26 3.01 54.19
C GLU A 255 0.65 3.23 52.98
N ASN A 256 1.89 3.61 53.31
CA ASN A 256 3.08 3.56 52.47
C ASN A 256 3.31 2.12 52.01
N VAL A 257 3.07 1.84 50.72
CA VAL A 257 3.59 0.61 50.09
C VAL A 257 4.99 0.93 49.56
N LYS A 258 5.97 0.50 50.36
CA LYS A 258 7.38 0.40 49.98
C LYS A 258 7.52 -0.89 49.16
N MET A 259 7.59 -0.78 47.84
CA MET A 259 8.02 -1.91 46.99
C MET A 259 9.53 -2.04 47.12
N GLU A 260 9.95 -3.22 47.56
CA GLU A 260 11.35 -3.63 47.57
C GLU A 260 11.78 -3.98 46.15
N GLU A 261 12.91 -3.39 45.79
CA GLU A 261 13.69 -3.51 44.57
C GLU A 261 14.54 -4.77 44.74
N ASP A 262 14.15 -5.86 44.09
CA ASP A 262 14.92 -7.09 43.99
C ASP A 262 14.83 -7.60 42.56
N GLY A 263 15.98 -7.83 41.93
CA GLY A 263 16.05 -8.59 40.68
C GLY A 263 17.14 -8.13 39.73
N ASP A 264 18.40 -8.30 40.16
CA ASP A 264 19.54 -8.46 39.27
C ASP A 264 19.25 -9.58 38.25
N ASP A 265 19.35 -9.28 36.96
CA ASP A 265 19.68 -10.26 35.93
C ASP A 265 20.68 -9.60 34.98
N ASP A 266 21.94 -9.85 35.30
CA ASP A 266 23.11 -9.73 34.46
C ASP A 266 22.92 -10.58 33.20
N ASP A 267 22.90 -9.97 32.02
CA ASP A 267 23.31 -10.61 30.77
C ASP A 267 24.03 -9.56 29.91
N ASP A 268 25.31 -9.39 30.27
CA ASP A 268 26.35 -8.73 29.49
C ASP A 268 26.61 -9.51 28.19
N ASP A 269 25.82 -9.26 27.15
CA ASP A 269 26.24 -9.52 25.76
C ASP A 269 26.85 -8.22 25.19
N ASP A 270 28.06 -7.94 25.68
CA ASP A 270 28.98 -6.91 25.23
C ASP A 270 29.55 -7.31 23.85
N ASP A 271 28.73 -7.21 22.81
CA ASP A 271 29.18 -7.24 21.42
C ASP A 271 29.93 -5.94 21.15
N GLY A 272 31.20 -5.93 21.53
CA GLY A 272 32.16 -4.88 21.25
C GLY A 272 32.27 -4.64 19.75
N PHE A 273 31.48 -3.69 19.25
CA PHE A 273 31.71 -3.07 17.96
C PHE A 273 32.97 -2.22 18.07
N GLU A 274 34.01 -2.64 17.36
CA GLU A 274 35.25 -1.91 17.16
C GLU A 274 34.93 -0.50 16.67
N GLU A 275 35.14 0.49 17.54
CA GLU A 275 34.98 1.91 17.22
C GLU A 275 36.05 2.27 16.18
N VAL A 276 35.65 2.33 14.91
CA VAL A 276 36.55 2.74 13.83
C VAL A 276 36.72 4.25 13.94
N ASP A 277 37.83 4.68 14.54
CA ASP A 277 38.28 6.07 14.55
C ASP A 277 38.39 6.58 13.11
N VAL A 278 37.35 7.27 12.65
CA VAL A 278 37.39 8.08 11.43
C VAL A 278 38.19 9.32 11.77
N MET A 279 39.50 9.26 11.52
CA MET A 279 40.36 10.44 11.58
C MET A 279 39.79 11.52 10.67
N GLU A 280 39.28 12.60 11.25
CA GLU A 280 39.02 13.86 10.56
C GLU A 280 40.37 14.39 10.05
N GLU A 281 40.70 14.08 8.80
CA GLU A 281 41.75 14.78 8.07
C GLU A 281 41.30 16.23 7.87
N GLU A 282 41.85 17.11 8.71
CA GLU A 282 41.84 18.55 8.51
C GLU A 282 42.32 18.87 7.09
N ALA A 283 41.40 19.37 6.26
CA ALA A 283 41.66 19.82 4.91
C ALA A 283 42.57 21.06 4.93
N GLN A 284 43.88 20.84 4.98
CA GLN A 284 44.89 21.81 4.59
C GLN A 284 44.99 21.88 3.06
N ASN A 285 44.34 22.91 2.53
CA ASN A 285 44.91 23.87 1.59
C ASN A 285 45.76 23.33 0.40
N GLY A 286 45.20 23.48 -0.81
CA GLY A 286 45.94 24.05 -1.94
C GLY A 286 46.93 23.14 -2.68
N GLY A 287 46.41 22.25 -3.51
CA GLY A 287 47.22 21.59 -4.53
C GLY A 287 46.36 20.91 -5.59
N SER A 288 46.26 21.51 -6.78
CA SER A 288 45.68 20.84 -7.94
C SER A 288 46.62 19.72 -8.40
N ALA A 289 46.47 18.55 -7.77
CA ALA A 289 47.10 17.30 -8.17
C ALA A 289 46.15 16.54 -9.10
N SER A 290 46.57 16.37 -10.34
CA SER A 290 45.93 15.52 -11.33
C SER A 290 45.92 14.08 -10.83
N VAL A 291 44.74 13.54 -10.51
CA VAL A 291 44.57 12.13 -10.16
C VAL A 291 44.61 11.32 -11.45
N GLU A 292 45.73 10.66 -11.70
CA GLU A 292 45.91 9.72 -12.80
C GLU A 292 45.37 8.34 -12.35
N ILE A 293 44.14 8.02 -12.78
CA ILE A 293 43.49 6.75 -12.46
C ILE A 293 44.15 5.65 -13.32
N HIS A 294 45.07 4.90 -12.73
CA HIS A 294 45.62 3.68 -13.31
C HIS A 294 44.58 2.56 -13.25
N PHE A 295 43.92 2.28 -14.38
CA PHE A 295 43.13 1.07 -14.55
C PHE A 295 44.07 -0.13 -14.69
N ASN A 296 44.08 -1.01 -13.68
CA ASN A 296 44.74 -2.29 -13.80
C ASN A 296 44.07 -3.10 -14.92
N SER A 297 44.86 -3.47 -15.93
CA SER A 297 44.43 -4.32 -17.04
C SER A 297 43.76 -5.60 -16.52
N ALA A 298 42.64 -5.96 -17.16
CA ALA A 298 41.84 -7.13 -16.81
C ALA A 298 42.70 -8.40 -16.68
N PRO A 299 42.49 -9.22 -15.63
CA PRO A 299 43.19 -10.49 -15.48
C PRO A 299 42.91 -11.39 -16.68
N ALA A 300 43.95 -12.06 -17.16
CA ALA A 300 43.88 -12.97 -18.30
C ALA A 300 42.81 -14.05 -18.08
N PRO A 301 42.07 -14.45 -19.13
CA PRO A 301 41.04 -15.47 -19.02
C PRO A 301 41.64 -16.78 -18.50
N ALA A 302 41.11 -17.27 -17.38
CA ALA A 302 41.47 -18.56 -16.84
C ALA A 302 41.21 -19.67 -17.89
N PRO A 303 42.04 -20.72 -17.94
CA PRO A 303 41.87 -21.81 -18.89
C PRO A 303 40.51 -22.48 -18.67
N THR A 304 39.75 -22.57 -19.76
CA THR A 304 38.45 -23.22 -19.88
C THR A 304 38.49 -24.61 -19.23
N ALA A 305 37.81 -24.78 -18.11
CA ALA A 305 37.58 -26.07 -17.51
C ALA A 305 36.68 -26.88 -18.43
N THR A 306 37.24 -27.89 -19.09
CA THR A 306 36.51 -28.89 -19.86
C THR A 306 35.70 -29.74 -18.90
N PHE A 307 34.42 -29.42 -18.74
CA PHE A 307 33.47 -30.28 -18.04
C PHE A 307 33.14 -31.51 -18.91
N PRO A 308 33.04 -32.71 -18.32
CA PRO A 308 32.65 -33.91 -19.04
C PRO A 308 31.21 -33.78 -19.59
N PRO A 309 30.91 -34.40 -20.74
CA PRO A 309 29.58 -34.35 -21.35
C PRO A 309 28.59 -35.13 -20.48
N HIS A 310 27.83 -34.43 -19.65
CA HIS A 310 26.65 -34.99 -19.01
C HIS A 310 25.52 -35.00 -20.05
N SER A 311 24.92 -36.18 -20.26
CA SER A 311 23.76 -36.38 -21.14
C SER A 311 22.67 -35.34 -20.88
N THR A 312 22.45 -34.48 -21.86
CA THR A 312 21.29 -33.60 -21.96
C THR A 312 20.14 -34.37 -22.61
N GLU A 313 19.63 -35.41 -21.95
CA GLU A 313 18.22 -35.74 -22.14
C GLU A 313 17.41 -34.69 -21.37
N LEU A 314 17.16 -33.56 -22.05
CA LEU A 314 16.14 -32.61 -21.67
C LEU A 314 14.80 -33.35 -21.73
N THR A 315 14.39 -33.92 -20.61
CA THR A 315 12.98 -34.17 -20.34
C THR A 315 12.26 -32.86 -20.59
N LYS A 316 11.47 -32.85 -21.67
CA LYS A 316 10.58 -31.76 -22.08
C LYS A 316 9.94 -31.20 -20.81
N GLY A 317 10.42 -30.01 -20.42
CA GLY A 317 10.03 -29.37 -19.17
C GLY A 317 8.51 -29.36 -19.07
N PHE A 318 8.03 -29.79 -17.92
CA PHE A 318 6.64 -29.65 -17.53
C PHE A 318 6.31 -28.16 -17.63
N ASP A 319 5.58 -27.77 -18.67
CA ASP A 319 5.15 -26.41 -18.92
C ASP A 319 3.77 -26.28 -18.26
N PRO A 320 3.68 -25.75 -17.03
CA PRO A 320 2.45 -25.76 -16.23
C PRO A 320 1.31 -24.95 -16.87
N ASP A 321 1.62 -24.15 -17.90
CA ASP A 321 0.67 -23.27 -18.57
C ASP A 321 0.02 -23.94 -19.81
N LEU A 322 0.47 -25.11 -20.26
CA LEU A 322 -0.07 -25.81 -21.44
C LEU A 322 -1.20 -26.82 -21.15
N GLU A 323 -1.51 -27.11 -19.88
CA GLU A 323 -2.51 -28.12 -19.51
C GLU A 323 -3.94 -27.57 -19.33
N TYR A 324 -4.12 -26.26 -19.50
CA TYR A 324 -5.45 -25.64 -19.49
C TYR A 324 -5.81 -25.22 -20.91
N PRO A 325 -6.48 -26.08 -21.70
CA PRO A 325 -7.10 -25.61 -22.93
C PRO A 325 -8.06 -24.48 -22.54
N ASP A 326 -7.83 -23.29 -23.09
CA ASP A 326 -8.71 -22.12 -22.95
C ASP A 326 -10.15 -22.57 -23.22
N SER A 327 -10.90 -22.82 -22.15
CA SER A 327 -12.29 -23.19 -22.26
C SER A 327 -13.04 -21.89 -22.51
N ASP A 328 -13.70 -21.77 -23.65
CA ASP A 328 -14.50 -20.59 -24.03
C ASP A 328 -15.57 -20.22 -22.96
N ASP A 329 -15.83 -21.11 -22.01
CA ASP A 329 -16.73 -20.90 -20.86
C ASP A 329 -16.12 -20.03 -19.75
N ASP A 330 -14.79 -20.01 -19.57
CA ASP A 330 -14.13 -19.19 -18.53
C ASP A 330 -14.12 -17.69 -18.89
N ILE A 331 -14.03 -17.35 -20.18
CA ILE A 331 -14.03 -15.96 -20.65
C ILE A 331 -15.38 -15.29 -20.38
N ARG A 332 -16.50 -16.03 -20.53
CA ARG A 332 -17.84 -15.49 -20.27
C ARG A 332 -18.16 -15.35 -18.78
N ARG A 333 -17.59 -16.22 -17.93
CA ARG A 333 -17.87 -16.19 -16.49
C ARG A 333 -17.13 -15.07 -15.77
N GLY A 334 -15.90 -14.74 -16.19
CA GLY A 334 -15.12 -13.66 -15.58
C GLY A 334 -15.74 -12.26 -15.74
N GLU A 335 -16.40 -11.97 -16.87
CA GLU A 335 -17.02 -10.67 -17.12
C GLU A 335 -18.23 -10.37 -16.22
N ASP A 336 -18.97 -11.40 -15.82
CA ASP A 336 -20.13 -11.25 -14.94
C ASP A 336 -19.72 -11.15 -13.46
N GLU A 337 -18.68 -11.87 -13.04
CA GLU A 337 -18.17 -11.82 -11.66
C GLU A 337 -17.50 -10.47 -11.33
N ASP A 338 -16.71 -9.91 -12.26
CA ASP A 338 -16.06 -8.60 -12.09
C ASP A 338 -17.11 -7.46 -11.95
N ARG A 339 -18.23 -7.53 -12.69
CA ARG A 339 -19.34 -6.55 -12.57
C ARG A 339 -20.02 -6.58 -11.21
N THR A 340 -20.21 -7.77 -10.63
CA THR A 340 -20.80 -7.89 -9.29
C THR A 340 -19.86 -7.38 -8.19
N ALA A 341 -18.56 -7.65 -8.29
CA ALA A 341 -17.59 -7.17 -7.31
C ALA A 341 -17.45 -5.64 -7.31
N GLU A 342 -17.46 -5.00 -8.49
CA GLU A 342 -17.47 -3.54 -8.60
C GLU A 342 -18.75 -2.91 -8.00
N GLN A 343 -19.91 -3.52 -8.23
CA GLN A 343 -21.18 -3.03 -7.67
C GLN A 343 -21.24 -3.19 -6.14
N GLU A 344 -20.80 -4.33 -5.59
CA GLU A 344 -20.82 -4.57 -4.15
C GLU A 344 -19.84 -3.67 -3.41
N THR A 345 -18.63 -3.49 -3.93
CA THR A 345 -17.63 -2.61 -3.30
C THR A 345 -18.02 -1.14 -3.39
N GLY A 346 -18.64 -0.71 -4.50
CA GLY A 346 -19.23 0.62 -4.63
C GLY A 346 -20.34 0.88 -3.61
N ALA A 347 -21.26 -0.07 -3.43
CA ALA A 347 -22.36 0.03 -2.48
C ALA A 347 -21.89 0.12 -1.02
N ILE A 348 -20.88 -0.68 -0.64
CA ILE A 348 -20.29 -0.63 0.71
C ILE A 348 -19.62 0.73 0.94
N PHE A 349 -18.88 1.25 -0.03
CA PHE A 349 -18.22 2.53 0.09
C PHE A 349 -19.22 3.69 0.22
N GLU A 350 -20.26 3.74 -0.61
CA GLU A 350 -21.31 4.76 -0.49
C GLU A 350 -22.03 4.70 0.86
N LYS A 351 -22.36 3.50 1.33
CA LYS A 351 -22.98 3.32 2.65
C LYS A 351 -22.07 3.78 3.79
N THR A 352 -20.76 3.56 3.67
CA THR A 352 -19.77 4.01 4.66
C THR A 352 -19.67 5.53 4.67
N LEU A 353 -19.63 6.16 3.48
CA LEU A 353 -19.68 7.62 3.36
C LEU A 353 -20.97 8.22 3.93
N GLN A 354 -22.10 7.55 3.73
CA GLN A 354 -23.38 7.99 4.26
C GLN A 354 -23.39 7.94 5.80
N VAL A 355 -22.94 6.84 6.41
CA VAL A 355 -22.84 6.73 7.88
C VAL A 355 -21.92 7.79 8.46
N LEU A 356 -20.76 8.03 7.84
CA LEU A 356 -19.82 9.07 8.29
C LEU A 356 -20.43 10.48 8.14
N SER A 357 -21.17 10.73 7.06
CA SER A 357 -21.90 11.99 6.87
C SER A 357 -22.99 12.19 7.93
N GLU A 358 -23.71 11.13 8.30
CA GLU A 358 -24.75 11.19 9.34
C GLU A 358 -24.13 11.43 10.72
N MET A 359 -23.01 10.78 11.04
CA MET A 359 -22.28 11.01 12.30
C MET A 359 -21.77 12.46 12.41
N ALA A 360 -21.29 13.05 11.32
CA ALA A 360 -20.86 14.45 11.30
C ALA A 360 -22.02 15.44 11.52
N GLN A 361 -23.25 15.09 11.09
CA GLN A 361 -24.44 15.92 11.30
C GLN A 361 -25.02 15.81 12.71
N GLN A 362 -24.82 14.69 13.41
CA GLN A 362 -25.31 14.49 14.78
C GLN A 362 -24.41 15.12 15.86
N GLY A 363 -23.20 15.53 15.50
CA GLY A 363 -22.25 16.21 16.40
C GLY A 363 -22.38 17.74 16.48
N GLN A 364 -23.34 18.35 15.77
CA GLN A 364 -23.71 19.77 15.87
C GLN A 364 -25.00 19.93 16.68
#